data_AF-A0A963IM88-F1
#
_entry.id   AF-A0A963IM88-F1
#
_cell.length_a   1.000
_cell.length_b   1.000
_cell.length_c   1.000
_cell.angle_alpha   90.00
_cell.angle_beta   90.00
_cell.angle_gamma   90.00
#
_symmetry.space_group_name_H-M   'P 1'
#
loop_
_entity.id
_entity.type
_entity.pdbx_description
1 polymer ?
#
loop_
_entity_poly.entity_id
_entity_poly.type
_entity_poly.pdbx_seq_one_letter_code
_entity_poly.pdbx_strand_id
1 'polypeptide(L)'
;TGAEPGEVFVVRNVANLVPPYHAAGDLASVPAALEFAVLSLKVEHIIVLGHAQCGGIHALMQGHESGTEFIGKWVSIAERARARVRAELPSKSPTLQDRACEQAGILVSLENLMSYPWIAERVQAGTVHLHGWYFDLAAGALLHYDPAKNAFEPATPS
;
A
#
# COMPACT_ATOMS: atom_id res chain seq x y z
N THR A 1 1.46 -4.85 17.07
CA THR A 1 1.13 -3.48 17.50
C THR A 1 0.56 -3.58 18.89
N GLY A 2 1.28 -3.17 19.93
CA GLY A 2 0.75 -3.15 21.31
C GLY A 2 -0.21 -1.98 21.52
N ALA A 3 -1.12 -1.74 20.57
CA ALA A 3 -2.04 -0.62 20.56
C ALA A 3 -3.32 -1.00 21.31
N GLU A 4 -3.83 -0.08 22.12
CA GLU A 4 -5.07 -0.28 22.84
C GLU A 4 -6.28 -0.18 21.90
N PRO A 5 -7.42 -0.82 22.22
CA PRO A 5 -8.64 -0.66 21.46
C PRO A 5 -9.02 0.81 21.29
N GLY A 6 -9.17 1.26 20.04
CA GLY A 6 -9.52 2.64 19.69
C GLY A 6 -8.35 3.52 19.26
N GLU A 7 -7.10 3.07 19.43
CA GLU A 7 -5.91 3.84 18.99
C GLU A 7 -5.60 3.69 17.49
N VAL A 8 -6.16 2.67 16.83
CA VAL A 8 -5.92 2.39 15.41
C VAL A 8 -7.22 2.29 14.64
N PHE A 9 -7.36 3.14 13.62
CA PHE A 9 -8.42 3.03 12.62
C PHE A 9 -7.93 2.16 11.45
N VAL A 10 -8.60 1.03 11.19
CA VAL A 10 -8.10 0.00 10.27
C VAL A 10 -9.00 -0.16 9.04
N VAL A 11 -8.37 -0.17 7.87
CA VAL A 11 -8.97 -0.61 6.60
C VAL A 11 -8.21 -1.85 6.12
N ARG A 12 -8.95 -2.90 5.73
CA ARG A 12 -8.37 -4.10 5.11
C ARG A 12 -9.05 -4.34 3.76
N ASN A 13 -8.23 -4.50 2.73
CA ASN A 13 -8.68 -4.84 1.39
C ASN A 13 -7.64 -5.79 0.75
N VAL A 14 -7.93 -6.28 -0.45
CA VAL A 14 -6.99 -7.16 -1.17
C VAL A 14 -5.74 -6.39 -1.57
N ALA A 15 -4.57 -6.89 -1.18
CA ALA A 15 -3.26 -6.30 -1.47
C ALA A 15 -3.04 -4.89 -0.90
N ASN A 16 -3.77 -4.49 0.15
CA ASN A 16 -3.57 -3.23 0.90
C ASN A 16 -3.43 -1.99 -0.02
N LEU A 17 -4.23 -1.97 -1.09
CA LEU A 17 -4.14 -0.97 -2.15
C LEU A 17 -4.98 0.26 -1.81
N VAL A 18 -4.40 1.43 -2.11
CA VAL A 18 -5.11 2.71 -2.10
C VAL A 18 -5.34 3.13 -3.55
N PRO A 19 -6.59 3.27 -4.03
CA PRO A 19 -6.85 3.80 -5.36
C PRO A 19 -6.45 5.28 -5.43
N PRO A 20 -6.11 5.81 -6.62
CA PRO A 20 -5.90 7.25 -6.79
C PRO A 20 -7.20 8.01 -6.49
N TYR A 21 -7.05 9.27 -6.07
CA TYR A 21 -8.18 10.15 -5.82
C TYR A 21 -8.97 10.37 -7.11
N HIS A 22 -10.28 10.18 -7.02
CA HIS A 22 -11.23 10.50 -8.07
C HIS A 22 -12.42 11.21 -7.43
N ALA A 23 -12.69 12.45 -7.86
CA ALA A 23 -13.72 13.28 -7.24
C ALA A 23 -15.16 12.80 -7.53
N ALA A 24 -15.35 11.89 -8.50
CA ALA A 24 -16.67 11.45 -8.93
C ALA A 24 -17.19 10.22 -8.15
N GLY A 25 -18.26 10.44 -7.38
CA GLY A 25 -19.58 9.82 -7.56
C GLY A 25 -19.87 8.41 -7.06
N ASP A 26 -18.89 7.51 -7.01
CA ASP A 26 -19.17 6.11 -6.64
C ASP A 26 -18.94 5.86 -5.14
N LEU A 27 -19.77 5.00 -4.54
CA LEU A 27 -19.59 4.53 -3.16
C LEU A 27 -18.30 3.72 -3.07
N ALA A 28 -17.23 4.34 -2.58
CA ALA A 28 -15.91 3.74 -2.49
C ALA A 28 -15.41 3.67 -1.04
N SER A 29 -15.19 2.45 -0.54
CA SER A 29 -14.83 2.20 0.86
C SER A 29 -13.50 2.83 1.28
N VAL A 30 -12.45 2.71 0.47
CA VAL A 30 -11.11 3.24 0.83
C VAL A 30 -11.09 4.77 0.86
N PRO A 31 -11.55 5.52 -0.17
CA PRO A 31 -11.65 6.98 -0.10
C PRO A 31 -12.49 7.47 1.08
N ALA A 32 -13.65 6.87 1.35
CA ALA A 32 -14.52 7.26 2.46
C ALA A 32 -13.84 7.05 3.82
N ALA A 33 -13.14 5.93 3.99
CA ALA A 33 -12.41 5.62 5.22
C ALA A 33 -11.23 6.60 5.44
N LEU A 34 -10.49 6.93 4.38
CA LEU A 34 -9.41 7.91 4.44
C LEU A 34 -9.94 9.31 4.77
N GLU A 35 -11.05 9.72 4.15
CA GLU A 35 -11.68 11.02 4.42
C GLU A 35 -12.10 11.13 5.89
N PHE A 36 -12.78 10.11 6.42
CA PHE A 36 -13.18 10.08 7.82
C PHE A 36 -11.96 10.10 8.76
N ALA A 37 -10.94 9.29 8.50
CA ALA A 37 -9.74 9.23 9.33
C ALA A 37 -9.00 10.59 9.37
N VAL A 38 -8.82 11.24 8.22
CA VAL A 38 -8.01 12.46 8.13
C VAL A 38 -8.82 13.72 8.47
N LEU A 39 -10.07 13.82 7.99
CA LEU A 39 -10.89 15.02 8.17
C LEU A 39 -11.73 15.00 9.44
N SER A 40 -12.18 13.83 9.92
CA SER A 40 -12.99 13.73 11.13
C SER A 40 -12.16 13.32 12.35
N LEU A 41 -11.39 12.22 12.25
CA LEU A 41 -10.58 11.71 13.36
C LEU A 41 -9.24 12.44 13.54
N LYS A 42 -8.81 13.20 12.54
CA LYS A 42 -7.54 13.96 12.55
C LYS A 42 -6.31 13.09 12.84
N VAL A 43 -6.26 11.90 12.26
CA VAL A 43 -5.09 11.02 12.42
C VAL A 43 -3.81 11.70 11.93
N GLU A 44 -2.71 11.52 12.67
CA GLU A 44 -1.40 12.09 12.33
C GLU A 44 -0.54 11.11 11.50
N HIS A 45 -0.91 9.82 11.49
CA HIS A 45 -0.14 8.77 10.82
C HIS A 45 -1.04 7.91 9.94
N ILE A 46 -0.61 7.70 8.70
CA ILE A 46 -1.22 6.75 7.76
C ILE A 46 -0.17 5.71 7.41
N ILE A 47 -0.47 4.43 7.65
CA ILE A 47 0.43 3.32 7.38
C ILE A 47 -0.18 2.44 6.29
N VAL A 48 0.53 2.28 5.18
CA VAL A 48 0.26 1.24 4.18
C VAL A 48 1.10 0.02 4.55
N LEU A 49 0.44 -1.00 5.10
CA LEU A 49 1.08 -2.24 5.56
C LEU A 49 0.86 -3.36 4.54
N GLY A 50 1.89 -3.68 3.77
CA GLY A 50 1.95 -4.90 2.96
C GLY A 50 2.59 -6.06 3.70
N HIS A 51 2.58 -7.23 3.07
CA HIS A 51 3.10 -8.46 3.69
C HIS A 51 3.59 -9.45 2.64
N ALA A 52 4.46 -10.36 3.08
CA ALA A 52 4.95 -11.47 2.28
C ALA A 52 3.81 -12.41 1.85
N GLN A 53 3.98 -13.05 0.69
CA GLN A 53 3.06 -14.05 0.13
C GLN A 53 1.65 -13.48 -0.06
N CYS A 54 1.54 -12.23 -0.50
CA CYS A 54 0.27 -11.58 -0.73
C CYS A 54 -0.44 -12.18 -1.94
N GLY A 55 -1.53 -12.91 -1.72
CA GLY A 55 -2.30 -13.55 -2.79
C GLY A 55 -2.84 -12.58 -3.84
N GLY A 56 -3.16 -11.33 -3.46
CA GLY A 56 -3.61 -10.30 -4.39
C GLY A 56 -2.50 -9.83 -5.34
N ILE A 57 -1.29 -9.64 -4.83
CA ILE A 57 -0.12 -9.30 -5.65
C ILE A 57 0.31 -10.48 -6.51
N HIS A 58 0.27 -11.69 -5.97
CA HIS A 58 0.51 -12.90 -6.76
C HIS A 58 -0.49 -13.00 -7.94
N ALA A 59 -1.78 -12.76 -7.70
CA ALA A 59 -2.79 -12.76 -8.75
C ALA A 59 -2.50 -11.73 -9.86
N LEU A 60 -2.11 -10.51 -9.47
CA LEU A 60 -1.64 -9.47 -10.40
C LEU A 60 -0.44 -9.95 -11.22
N MET A 61 0.59 -10.50 -10.56
CA MET A 61 1.83 -10.96 -11.20
C MET A 61 1.59 -12.10 -12.19
N GLN A 62 0.64 -13.00 -11.92
CA GLN A 62 0.21 -14.06 -12.84
C GLN A 62 -0.67 -13.56 -14.00
N GLY A 63 -1.13 -12.31 -13.98
CA GLY A 63 -2.01 -11.77 -15.01
C GLY A 63 -3.46 -12.26 -14.90
N HIS A 64 -3.94 -12.62 -13.70
CA HIS A 64 -5.34 -12.98 -13.42
C HIS A 64 -6.33 -11.81 -13.57
N GLU A 65 -5.92 -10.74 -14.24
CA GLU A 65 -6.75 -9.58 -14.60
C GLU A 65 -7.77 -9.95 -15.67
N SER A 66 -7.47 -10.96 -16.49
CA SER A 66 -8.35 -11.46 -17.55
C SER A 66 -9.35 -12.47 -16.96
N GLY A 67 -10.64 -12.13 -16.94
CA GLY A 67 -11.72 -13.09 -16.64
C GLY A 67 -12.37 -12.97 -15.27
N THR A 68 -12.04 -11.94 -14.48
CA THR A 68 -12.69 -11.68 -13.17
C THR A 68 -13.44 -10.36 -13.16
N GLU A 69 -14.59 -10.33 -12.47
CA GLU A 69 -15.51 -9.17 -12.48
C GLU A 69 -14.98 -7.98 -11.67
N PHE A 70 -14.37 -8.23 -10.51
CA PHE A 70 -13.94 -7.18 -9.58
C PHE A 70 -12.44 -7.21 -9.28
N ILE A 71 -11.87 -8.41 -9.06
CA ILE A 71 -10.50 -8.51 -8.55
C ILE A 71 -9.46 -8.03 -9.56
N GLY A 72 -9.63 -8.30 -10.86
CA GLY A 72 -8.72 -7.81 -11.90
C GLY A 72 -8.64 -6.28 -11.93
N LYS A 73 -9.79 -5.61 -11.97
CA LYS A 73 -9.87 -4.13 -11.89
C LYS A 73 -9.31 -3.59 -10.58
N TRP A 74 -9.47 -4.33 -9.48
CA TRP A 74 -8.95 -3.91 -8.18
C TRP A 74 -7.41 -3.98 -8.13
N VAL A 75 -6.82 -5.12 -8.49
CA VAL A 75 -5.36 -5.29 -8.38
C VAL A 75 -4.59 -4.47 -9.42
N SER A 76 -5.24 -4.07 -10.53
CA SER A 76 -4.61 -3.20 -11.53
C SER A 76 -4.26 -1.80 -11.00
N ILE A 77 -4.75 -1.41 -9.81
CA ILE A 77 -4.24 -0.23 -9.08
C ILE A 77 -2.71 -0.32 -8.92
N ALA A 78 -2.15 -1.53 -8.76
CA ALA A 78 -0.73 -1.80 -8.66
C ALA A 78 -0.04 -2.18 -9.98
N GLU A 79 -0.69 -2.00 -11.14
CA GLU A 79 -0.12 -2.43 -12.43
C GLU A 79 1.22 -1.74 -12.74
N ARG A 80 1.39 -0.47 -12.37
CA ARG A 80 2.69 0.22 -12.51
C ARG A 80 3.81 -0.47 -11.71
N ALA A 81 3.47 -1.09 -10.58
CA ALA A 81 4.41 -1.86 -9.75
C ALA A 81 4.83 -3.14 -10.49
N ARG A 82 3.86 -3.89 -11.01
CA ARG A 82 4.10 -5.09 -11.82
C ARG A 82 4.94 -4.79 -13.06
N ALA A 83 4.58 -3.76 -13.83
CA ALA A 83 5.30 -3.36 -15.03
C ALA A 83 6.76 -3.03 -14.73
N ARG A 84 7.01 -2.24 -13.67
CA ARG A 84 8.36 -1.90 -13.20
C ARG A 84 9.16 -3.13 -12.80
N VAL A 85 8.59 -4.01 -11.98
CA VAL A 85 9.25 -5.24 -11.52
C VAL A 85 9.61 -6.16 -12.70
N ARG A 86 8.70 -6.33 -13.66
CA ARG A 86 8.97 -7.13 -14.87
C ARG A 86 10.09 -6.54 -15.73
N ALA A 87 10.20 -5.22 -15.78
CA ALA A 87 11.26 -4.53 -16.52
C ALA A 87 12.62 -4.58 -15.80
N GLU A 88 12.65 -4.39 -14.47
CA GLU A 88 13.89 -4.32 -13.68
C GLU A 88 14.43 -5.71 -13.30
N LEU A 89 13.56 -6.72 -13.15
CA LEU A 89 13.92 -8.06 -12.67
C LEU A 89 13.51 -9.20 -13.63
N PRO A 90 13.70 -9.08 -14.96
CA PRO A 90 13.12 -10.02 -15.94
C PRO A 90 13.62 -11.45 -15.79
N SER A 91 14.85 -11.64 -15.28
CA SER A 91 15.50 -12.95 -15.13
C SER A 91 15.45 -13.52 -13.71
N LYS A 92 14.76 -12.87 -12.78
CA LYS A 92 14.63 -13.34 -11.39
C LYS A 92 13.51 -14.35 -11.26
N SER A 93 13.53 -15.13 -10.18
CA SER A 93 12.49 -16.12 -9.91
C SER A 93 11.13 -15.45 -9.68
N PRO A 94 10.01 -16.14 -9.97
CA PRO A 94 8.67 -15.62 -9.71
C PRO A 94 8.48 -15.16 -8.26
N THR A 95 8.99 -15.92 -7.29
CA THR A 95 8.92 -15.54 -5.86
C THR A 95 9.63 -14.22 -5.56
N LEU A 96 10.78 -13.96 -6.19
CA LEU A 96 11.51 -12.72 -5.99
C LEU A 96 10.77 -11.55 -6.65
N GLN A 97 10.21 -11.76 -7.85
CA GLN A 97 9.38 -10.76 -8.50
C GLN A 97 8.11 -10.46 -7.69
N ASP A 98 7.43 -11.46 -7.14
CA ASP A 98 6.26 -11.28 -6.28
C ASP A 98 6.63 -10.43 -5.06
N ARG A 99 7.70 -10.77 -4.34
CA ARG A 99 8.19 -9.98 -3.19
C ARG A 99 8.51 -8.54 -3.57
N ALA A 100 9.18 -8.33 -4.70
CA ALA A 100 9.49 -7.00 -5.21
C ALA A 100 8.20 -6.22 -5.55
N CYS A 101 7.20 -6.90 -6.11
CA CYS A 101 5.90 -6.30 -6.45
C CYS A 101 5.06 -5.99 -5.22
N GLU A 102 5.15 -6.78 -4.15
CA GLU A 102 4.49 -6.49 -2.87
C GLU A 102 5.04 -5.19 -2.27
N GLN A 103 6.35 -5.03 -2.27
CA GLN A 103 7.02 -3.81 -1.81
C GLN A 103 6.72 -2.61 -2.70
N ALA A 104 6.79 -2.79 -4.03
CA ALA A 104 6.47 -1.73 -4.97
C ALA A 104 4.99 -1.30 -4.89
N GLY A 105 4.06 -2.23 -4.65
CA GLY A 105 2.63 -1.95 -4.47
C GLY A 105 2.32 -1.06 -3.25
N ILE A 106 3.12 -1.17 -2.19
CA ILE A 106 3.07 -0.23 -1.06
C ILE A 106 3.42 1.19 -1.54
N LEU A 107 4.51 1.34 -2.29
CA LEU A 107 4.94 2.65 -2.82
C LEU A 107 3.90 3.25 -3.76
N VAL A 108 3.28 2.42 -4.61
CA VAL A 108 2.15 2.82 -5.44
C VAL A 108 1.00 3.39 -4.61
N SER A 109 0.68 2.77 -3.48
CA SER A 109 -0.40 3.24 -2.61
C SER A 109 -0.03 4.52 -1.86
N LEU A 110 1.23 4.68 -1.44
CA LEU A 110 1.74 5.93 -0.88
C LEU A 110 1.68 7.09 -1.89
N GLU A 111 2.06 6.84 -3.14
CA GLU A 111 1.93 7.80 -4.23
C GLU A 111 0.44 8.15 -4.49
N ASN A 112 -0.45 7.17 -4.42
CA ASN A 112 -1.89 7.41 -4.59
C ASN A 112 -2.47 8.22 -3.41
N LEU A 113 -2.00 8.03 -2.17
CA LEU A 113 -2.38 8.88 -1.04
C LEU A 113 -2.06 10.36 -1.30
N MET A 114 -0.93 10.65 -1.95
CA MET A 114 -0.56 12.02 -2.33
C MET A 114 -1.42 12.63 -3.44
N SER A 115 -2.27 11.84 -4.12
CA SER A 115 -3.23 12.37 -5.09
C SER A 115 -4.50 12.95 -4.42
N TYR A 116 -4.73 12.68 -3.14
CA TYR A 116 -5.83 13.27 -2.37
C TYR A 116 -5.41 14.66 -1.89
N PRO A 117 -6.05 15.76 -2.35
CA PRO A 117 -5.59 17.12 -2.04
C PRO A 117 -5.48 17.40 -0.53
N TRP A 118 -6.45 16.92 0.24
CA TRP A 118 -6.49 17.10 1.70
C TRP A 118 -5.49 16.23 2.47
N ILE A 119 -4.98 15.14 1.89
CA ILE A 119 -3.84 14.40 2.45
C ILE A 119 -2.55 15.14 2.10
N ALA A 120 -2.37 15.47 0.82
CA ALA A 120 -1.16 16.12 0.31
C ALA A 120 -0.86 17.44 1.05
N GLU A 121 -1.87 18.29 1.25
CA GLU A 121 -1.75 19.52 2.02
C GLU A 121 -1.25 19.28 3.45
N ARG A 122 -1.78 18.27 4.15
CA ARG A 122 -1.41 17.95 5.53
C ARG A 122 -0.03 17.32 5.64
N VAL A 123 0.36 16.51 4.66
CA VAL A 123 1.72 15.99 4.54
C VAL A 123 2.71 17.12 4.33
N GLN A 124 2.41 18.07 3.43
CA GLN A 124 3.25 19.26 3.20
C GLN A 124 3.34 20.16 4.43
N ALA A 125 2.26 20.26 5.20
CA ALA A 125 2.24 20.99 6.46
C ALA A 125 2.91 20.24 7.64
N GLY A 126 3.31 18.98 7.45
CA GLY A 126 3.92 18.16 8.51
C GLY A 126 2.94 17.71 9.61
N THR A 127 1.63 17.70 9.33
CA THR A 127 0.58 17.28 10.29
C THR A 127 0.06 15.87 10.03
N VAL A 128 0.36 15.31 8.86
CA VAL A 128 0.12 13.90 8.52
C VAL A 128 1.42 13.30 8.01
N HIS A 129 1.76 12.10 8.46
CA HIS A 129 2.92 11.35 8.02
C HIS A 129 2.50 10.04 7.37
N LEU A 130 3.08 9.74 6.20
CA LEU A 130 2.82 8.52 5.45
C LEU A 130 3.93 7.51 5.67
N HIS A 131 3.57 6.26 5.96
CA HIS A 131 4.51 5.19 6.24
C HIS A 131 4.24 3.98 5.35
N GLY A 132 5.27 3.46 4.70
CA GLY A 132 5.20 2.18 3.98
C GLY A 132 5.83 1.08 4.82
N TRP A 133 5.04 0.12 5.28
CA TRP A 133 5.53 -1.00 6.08
C TRP A 133 5.32 -2.32 5.35
N TYR A 134 6.24 -3.26 5.56
CA TYR A 134 6.19 -4.59 4.98
C TYR A 134 6.45 -5.65 6.03
N PHE A 135 5.52 -6.59 6.20
CA PHE A 135 5.68 -7.69 7.13
C PHE A 135 6.22 -8.94 6.42
N ASP A 136 7.47 -9.30 6.69
CA ASP A 136 8.07 -10.54 6.21
C ASP A 136 7.66 -11.70 7.12
N LEU A 137 6.66 -12.47 6.69
CA LEU A 137 6.13 -13.62 7.43
C LEU A 137 7.19 -14.70 7.69
N ALA A 138 8.12 -14.91 6.75
CA ALA A 138 9.13 -15.96 6.87
C ALA A 138 10.22 -15.57 7.88
N ALA A 139 10.60 -14.30 7.91
CA ALA A 139 11.58 -13.76 8.85
C ALA A 139 10.96 -13.35 10.20
N GLY A 140 9.63 -13.24 10.29
CA GLY A 140 8.94 -12.69 11.47
C GLY A 140 9.30 -11.22 11.72
N ALA A 141 9.64 -10.47 10.65
CA ALA A 141 10.21 -9.15 10.74
C ALA A 141 9.29 -8.08 10.13
N LEU A 142 9.15 -6.96 10.82
CA LEU A 142 8.54 -5.75 10.28
C LEU A 142 9.63 -4.90 9.63
N LEU A 143 9.41 -4.50 8.38
CA LEU A 143 10.26 -3.56 7.66
C LEU A 143 9.53 -2.25 7.46
N HIS A 144 10.25 -1.13 7.45
CA HIS A 144 9.75 0.17 7.03
C HIS A 144 10.50 0.64 5.79
N TYR A 145 9.83 1.41 4.94
CA TYR A 145 10.44 2.02 3.78
C TYR A 145 11.21 3.29 4.20
N ASP A 146 12.50 3.34 3.87
CA ASP A 146 13.35 4.53 4.00
C ASP A 146 13.45 5.23 2.62
N PRO A 147 12.83 6.42 2.44
CA PRO A 147 12.90 7.15 1.19
C PRO A 147 14.31 7.63 0.81
N ALA A 148 15.20 7.84 1.78
CA ALA A 148 16.56 8.32 1.52
C ALA A 148 17.43 7.22 0.90
N LYS A 149 17.16 5.96 1.25
CA LYS A 149 17.85 4.78 0.72
C LYS A 149 17.08 4.08 -0.39
N ASN A 150 15.81 4.44 -0.59
CA ASN A 150 14.89 3.78 -1.51
C ASN A 150 14.85 2.25 -1.27
N ALA A 151 14.74 1.87 0.01
CA ALA A 151 14.79 0.48 0.44
C ALA A 151 13.90 0.21 1.66
N PHE A 152 13.46 -1.04 1.82
CA PHE A 152 12.81 -1.51 3.04
C PHE A 152 13.86 -2.03 4.02
N GLU A 153 13.88 -1.48 5.23
CA GLU A 153 14.83 -1.82 6.29
C GLU A 153 14.10 -2.34 7.53
N PRO A 154 14.74 -3.20 8.35
CA PRO A 154 14.15 -3.65 9.61
C PRO A 154 13.70 -2.48 10.47
N ALA A 155 12.44 -2.52 10.91
CA ALA A 155 11.96 -1.64 11.95
C ALA A 155 12.71 -2.02 13.24
N THR A 156 13.52 -1.11 13.76
CA THR A 156 14.15 -1.29 15.05
C THR A 156 13.07 -1.21 16.14
N PRO A 157 13.06 -2.11 17.13
CA PRO A 157 12.22 -1.91 18.30
C PRO A 157 12.66 -0.62 19.00
N SER A 158 11.71 0.27 19.26
CA SER A 158 11.89 1.42 20.15
C SER A 158 12.13 0.99 21.58
#